data_AF-A0ABD5ZLH8-F1
#
_entry.id   AF-A0ABD5ZLH8-F1
#
_cell.length_a   1.000
_cell.length_b   1.000
_cell.length_c   1.000
_cell.angle_alpha   90.00
_cell.angle_beta   90.00
_cell.angle_gamma   90.00
#
_symmetry.space_group_name_H-M   'P 1'
#
loop_
_entity.id
_entity.type
_entity.pdbx_description
1 polymer ?
#
loop_
_entity_poly.entity_id
_entity_poly.type
_entity_poly.pdbx_seq_one_letter_code
_entity_poly.pdbx_strand_id
1 'polypeptide(L)' 'MYDDDGFDEFGEEAPGDDVLQVVERSDGVTARGVAGALGIGTEEAKERLRDLRANGEVEEAADGTWIVPMQAGADDPYVF' A
#
# COMPACT_ATOMS: atom_id res chain seq x y z
N MET A 1 -20.72 -23.26 27.60
CA MET A 1 -20.75 -21.84 27.20
C MET A 1 -19.84 -21.73 26.01
N TYR A 2 -20.35 -21.09 24.96
CA TYR A 2 -19.69 -20.95 23.67
C TYR A 2 -18.36 -20.20 23.78
N ASP A 3 -17.48 -20.61 22.88
CA ASP A 3 -16.25 -20.03 22.32
C ASP A 3 -15.97 -18.56 22.71
N ASP A 4 -14.76 -18.31 23.23
CA ASP A 4 -14.12 -17.01 23.15
C ASP A 4 -12.89 -17.20 22.26
N ASP A 5 -13.06 -16.73 21.04
CA ASP A 5 -12.22 -16.81 19.87
C ASP A 5 -10.72 -16.77 20.15
N GLY A 6 -10.02 -17.69 19.49
CA GLY A 6 -8.58 -17.60 19.30
C GLY A 6 -8.24 -16.30 18.57
N PHE A 7 -7.47 -15.44 19.24
CA PHE A 7 -6.63 -14.47 18.56
C PHE A 7 -5.36 -15.19 18.08
N ASP A 8 -5.53 -16.11 17.14
CA ASP A 8 -4.53 -16.30 16.11
C ASP A 8 -4.76 -15.17 15.07
N GLU A 9 -3.72 -14.78 14.33
CA GLU A 9 -3.83 -13.97 13.12
C GLU A 9 -3.83 -12.44 13.26
N PHE A 10 -2.77 -11.88 13.83
CA PHE A 10 -2.08 -10.82 13.11
C PHE A 10 -0.62 -11.22 13.09
N GLY A 11 -0.24 -11.92 12.00
CA GLY A 11 1.16 -12.15 11.71
C GLY A 11 1.90 -10.82 11.82
N GLU A 12 3.17 -10.89 12.20
CA GLU A 12 4.12 -9.80 12.02
C GLU A 12 4.37 -9.58 10.50
N GLU A 13 3.29 -9.47 9.73
CA GLU A 13 3.27 -9.09 8.33
C GLU A 13 3.75 -7.64 8.31
N ALA A 14 4.85 -7.42 7.60
CA ALA A 14 5.54 -6.14 7.66
C ALA A 14 4.53 -5.02 7.35
N PRO A 15 4.36 -4.00 8.21
CA PRO A 15 3.30 -3.00 8.08
C PRO A 15 3.28 -2.19 6.76
N GLY A 16 4.27 -2.39 5.89
CA GLY A 16 4.34 -1.85 4.53
C GLY A 16 3.63 -2.70 3.47
N ASP A 17 3.45 -4.01 3.68
CA ASP A 17 2.90 -4.94 2.68
C ASP A 17 1.41 -4.65 2.42
N ASP A 18 0.64 -4.39 3.48
CA ASP A 18 -0.78 -3.99 3.39
C ASP A 18 -0.99 -2.67 2.66
N VAL A 19 -0.10 -1.68 2.88
CA VAL A 19 -0.18 -0.38 2.23
C VAL A 19 0.08 -0.53 0.75
N LEU A 20 1.14 -1.23 0.38
CA LEU A 20 1.49 -1.50 -1.01
C LEU A 20 0.35 -2.23 -1.73
N GLN A 21 -0.22 -3.26 -1.10
CA GLN A 21 -1.33 -4.02 -1.66
C GLN A 21 -2.58 -3.16 -1.93
N VAL A 22 -2.89 -2.19 -1.06
CA VAL A 22 -3.98 -1.22 -1.29
C VAL A 22 -3.67 -0.29 -2.46
N VAL A 23 -2.41 0.16 -2.59
CA VAL A 23 -1.98 0.98 -3.73
C VAL A 23 -2.03 0.17 -5.03
N GLU A 24 -1.57 -1.09 -5.05
CA GLU A 24 -1.59 -1.95 -6.24
C GLU A 24 -3.00 -2.30 -6.72
N ARG A 25 -3.94 -2.50 -5.79
CA ARG A 25 -5.35 -2.77 -6.12
C ARG A 25 -6.11 -1.53 -6.57
N SER A 26 -5.53 -0.35 -6.42
CA SER A 26 -6.14 0.92 -6.77
C SER A 26 -5.42 1.55 -7.96
N ASP A 27 -6.15 2.12 -8.92
CA ASP A 27 -5.58 2.98 -9.97
C ASP A 27 -5.18 4.37 -9.40
N GLY A 28 -4.43 4.36 -8.30
CA GLY A 28 -4.10 5.51 -7.49
C GLY A 28 -4.98 5.66 -6.24
N VAL A 29 -4.33 5.86 -5.09
CA VAL A 29 -5.01 6.06 -3.80
C VAL A 29 -4.41 7.20 -3.00
N THR A 30 -5.23 7.98 -2.30
CA THR A 30 -4.74 9.04 -1.40
C THR A 30 -4.32 8.44 -0.06
N ALA A 31 -3.42 9.11 0.68
CA ALA A 31 -3.05 8.67 2.03
C ALA A 31 -4.26 8.52 2.99
N ARG A 32 -5.32 9.32 2.77
CA ARG A 32 -6.59 9.18 3.50
C ARG A 32 -7.35 7.91 3.10
N GLY A 33 -7.31 7.54 1.82
CA GLY A 33 -7.90 6.29 1.32
C GLY A 33 -7.20 5.07 1.91
N VAL A 34 -5.86 5.07 1.92
CA VAL A 34 -5.05 4.02 2.57
C VAL A 34 -5.37 3.92 4.05
N ALA A 35 -5.38 5.06 4.75
CA ALA A 35 -5.73 5.10 6.17
C ALA A 35 -7.12 4.52 6.47
N GLY A 36 -8.12 4.84 5.64
CA GLY A 36 -9.47 4.30 5.78
C GLY A 36 -9.57 2.81 5.46
N ALA A 37 -8.82 2.34 4.46
CA ALA A 37 -8.80 0.93 4.06
C ALA A 37 -8.15 0.03 5.12
N LEU A 38 -7.10 0.53 5.78
CA LEU A 38 -6.33 -0.22 6.77
C LEU A 38 -6.78 0.06 8.22
N GLY A 39 -7.69 1.01 8.44
CA GLY A 39 -8.11 1.43 9.78
C GLY A 39 -7.01 2.13 10.59
N ILE A 40 -5.99 2.67 9.92
CA ILE A 40 -4.84 3.34 10.55
C ILE A 40 -4.96 4.87 10.52
N GLY A 41 -4.04 5.56 11.22
CA GLY A 41 -3.95 7.02 11.18
C GLY A 41 -3.52 7.54 9.80
N THR A 42 -4.04 8.70 9.38
CA THR A 42 -3.61 9.33 8.11
C THR A 42 -2.13 9.76 8.12
N GLU A 43 -1.59 10.14 9.29
CA GLU A 43 -0.17 10.46 9.42
C GLU A 43 0.69 9.21 9.28
N GLU A 44 0.31 8.13 9.97
CA GLU A 44 0.98 6.83 9.86
C GLU A 44 0.95 6.29 8.42
N ALA A 45 -0.20 6.37 7.73
CA ALA A 45 -0.29 6.00 6.33
C ALA A 45 0.67 6.81 5.43
N LYS A 46 0.82 8.12 5.70
CA LYS A 46 1.78 8.96 4.96
C LYS A 46 3.23 8.58 5.24
N GLU A 47 3.57 8.25 6.48
CA GLU A 47 4.93 7.82 6.83
C GLU A 47 5.27 6.53 6.07
N ARG A 48 4.38 5.54 6.07
CA ARG A 48 4.60 4.28 5.35
C ARG A 48 4.67 4.47 3.82
N LEU A 49 3.81 5.31 3.25
CA LEU A 49 3.88 5.64 1.82
C LEU A 49 5.18 6.35 1.44
N ARG A 50 5.74 7.17 2.34
CA ARG A 50 7.05 7.79 2.14
C ARG A 50 8.19 6.78 2.21
N ASP A 51 8.11 5.81 3.12
CA ASP A 51 9.09 4.72 3.19
C ASP A 51 9.07 3.87 1.91
N LEU A 52 7.88 3.46 1.45
CA LEU A 52 7.71 2.75 0.17
C LEU A 52 8.24 3.57 -1.02
N ARG A 53 8.03 4.88 -1.02
CA ARG A 53 8.58 5.77 -2.06
C ARG A 53 10.10 5.86 -1.99
N ALA A 54 10.68 5.88 -0.80
CA ALA A 54 12.13 5.88 -0.62
C ALA A 54 12.77 4.58 -1.16
N ASN A 55 12.04 3.47 -1.09
CA ASN A 55 12.41 2.20 -1.70
C ASN A 55 12.10 2.10 -3.21
N GLY A 56 11.37 3.07 -3.77
CA GLY A 56 10.95 3.09 -5.18
C GLY A 56 9.76 2.19 -5.51
N GLU A 57 9.02 1.74 -4.50
CA GLU A 57 7.86 0.84 -4.64
C GLU A 57 6.57 1.58 -4.99
N VAL A 58 6.47 2.86 -4.61
CA VAL A 58 5.34 3.74 -4.94
C VAL A 58 5.83 5.14 -5.33
N GLU A 59 5.03 5.86 -6.11
CA GLU A 59 5.27 7.25 -6.48
C GLU A 59 4.07 8.12 -6.08
N GLU A 60 4.37 9.36 -5.67
CA GLU A 60 3.35 10.38 -5.39
C GLU A 60 3.11 11.20 -6.65
N ALA A 61 1.91 11.09 -7.21
CA ALA A 61 1.43 11.88 -8.33
C ALA A 61 1.21 13.35 -7.93
N ALA A 62 1.18 14.24 -8.94
CA ALA A 62 1.07 15.68 -8.74
C ALA A 62 -0.23 16.13 -8.04
N ASP A 63 -1.27 15.30 -8.05
CA ASP A 63 -2.54 15.54 -7.38
C ASP A 63 -2.59 15.02 -5.92
N GLY A 64 -1.48 14.45 -5.41
CA GLY A 64 -1.36 13.91 -4.05
C GLY A 64 -1.85 12.46 -3.90
N THR A 65 -2.05 11.78 -5.02
CA THR A 65 -2.40 10.36 -5.09
C THR A 65 -1.12 9.52 -5.18
N TRP A 66 -1.14 8.36 -4.57
CA TRP A 66 -0.03 7.40 -4.58
C TRP A 66 -0.35 6.27 -5.55
N ILE A 67 0.60 5.96 -6.42
CA ILE A 67 0.50 4.93 -7.44
C ILE A 67 1.71 4.00 -7.33
N VAL A 68 1.56 2.75 -7.72
CA VAL A 68 2.72 1.91 -8.00
C VAL A 68 3.27 2.36 -9.34
N PRO A 69 4.54 2.80 -9.43
CA PRO A 69 5.13 3.14 -10.71
C PRO A 69 5.08 1.87 -11.56
N MET A 70 4.46 1.93 -12.73
CA MET A 70 4.58 0.86 -13.71
C MET A 70 6.07 0.70 -13.99
N GLN A 71 6.69 -0.36 -13.46
CA GLN A 71 7.99 -0.76 -13.97
C GLN A 71 7.78 -1.05 -15.45
N ALA A 72 8.30 -0.17 -16.30
CA ALA A 72 8.51 -0.46 -17.70
C ALA A 72 9.46 -1.66 -17.77
N GLY A 73 8.93 -2.89 -17.71
CA GLY A 73 9.80 -4.05 -17.55
C GLY A 73 9.22 -5.46 -17.52
N ALA A 74 7.90 -5.68 -17.46
CA ALA A 74 7.39 -7.07 -17.40
C ALA A 74 6.33 -7.46 -18.45
N ASP A 75 5.69 -6.52 -19.14
CA ASP A 75 4.69 -6.84 -20.17
C ASP A 75 4.72 -5.84 -21.35
N ASP A 76 5.93 -5.48 -21.82
CA ASP A 76 6.07 -4.74 -23.07
C ASP A 76 6.59 -5.70 -24.16
N PRO A 77 5.70 -6.28 -25.00
CA PRO A 77 6.12 -7.12 -26.13
C PRO A 77 6.79 -6.32 -27.26
N TYR A 78 7.04 -5.01 -27.08
CA TYR A 78 7.58 -4.09 -28.08
C TYR A 78 8.85 -3.35 -27.63
N VAL A 79 9.63 -3.91 -26.68
CA VAL A 79 11.04 -3.54 -26.53
C VAL A 79 11.82 -4.12 -27.72
N PHE A 80 12.12 -3.29 -28.72
CA PHE A 80 13.04 -3.59 -29.83
C PHE A 80 14.42 -2.98 -29.61
#